data_AF-A0A2E2RKM1-F1
#
_entry.id   AF-A0A2E2RKM1-F1
#
_cell.length_a   1.000
_cell.length_b   1.000
_cell.length_c   1.000
_cell.angle_alpha   90.00
_cell.angle_beta   90.00
_cell.angle_gamma   90.00
#
_symmetry.space_group_name_H-M   'P 1'
#
loop_
_entity.id
_entity.type
_entity.pdbx_description
1 polymer ?
#
loop_
_entity_poly.entity_id
_entity_poly.type
_entity_poly.pdbx_seq_one_letter_code
_entity_poly.pdbx_strand_id
1 'polypeptide(L)'
;MARRLQLFIMAAFLFAPPASAQSGPNGIAFVQAPEQGSGVCLGSTPEEGFSCAVAQCMESGAADEDCIRTNWCQPAGWSVDVFVQHQEGLHWHEVICGLPTEGIARKAAEAACDPAERDYLIECSMVQMYDPDGTEQISY
;
A
#
# COMPACT_ATOMS: atom_id res chain seq x y z
N MET A 1 -0.75 51.70 -33.81
CA MET A 1 -0.16 50.35 -33.94
C MET A 1 -0.03 49.60 -32.61
N ALA A 2 0.13 50.29 -31.46
CA ALA A 2 0.27 49.64 -30.14
C ALA A 2 -0.94 48.80 -29.65
N ARG A 3 -2.17 49.13 -30.08
CA ARG A 3 -3.41 48.48 -29.62
C ARG A 3 -3.66 47.09 -30.21
N ARG A 4 -3.06 46.78 -31.37
CA ARG A 4 -3.16 45.44 -32.01
C ARG A 4 -2.14 44.44 -31.44
N LEU A 5 -1.06 44.93 -30.84
CA LEU A 5 -0.04 44.08 -30.20
C LEU A 5 -0.51 43.53 -28.85
N GLN A 6 -1.37 44.27 -28.14
CA GLN A 6 -1.93 43.86 -26.84
C GLN A 6 -2.95 42.72 -26.94
N LEU A 7 -3.65 42.57 -28.08
CA LEU A 7 -4.62 41.49 -28.29
C LEU A 7 -3.96 40.12 -28.55
N PHE A 8 -2.72 40.09 -29.03
CA PHE A 8 -2.00 38.84 -29.28
C PHE A 8 -1.37 38.24 -28.02
N ILE A 9 -1.04 39.06 -27.01
CA ILE A 9 -0.41 38.59 -25.77
C ILE A 9 -1.44 37.89 -24.86
N MET A 10 -2.71 38.31 -24.89
CA MET A 10 -3.75 37.78 -24.02
C MET A 10 -4.29 36.40 -24.45
N ALA A 11 -4.10 36.03 -25.72
CA ALA A 11 -4.53 34.73 -26.25
C ALA A 11 -3.55 33.58 -25.94
N ALA A 12 -2.29 33.88 -25.59
CA ALA A 12 -1.27 32.86 -25.35
C ALA A 12 -1.35 32.21 -23.95
N PHE A 13 -2.07 32.83 -23.00
CA PHE A 13 -2.19 32.30 -21.62
C PHE A 13 -3.30 31.26 -21.43
N LEU A 14 -4.14 31.01 -22.43
CA LEU A 14 -5.27 30.08 -22.33
C LEU A 14 -4.94 28.64 -22.76
N PHE A 15 -3.70 28.37 -23.19
CA PHE A 15 -3.22 27.04 -23.62
C PHE A 15 -2.14 26.48 -22.69
N ALA A 16 -2.16 26.80 -21.39
CA ALA A 16 -1.39 26.03 -20.43
C ALA A 16 -2.09 24.66 -20.26
N PRO A 17 -1.49 23.54 -20.72
CA PRO A 17 -2.05 22.23 -20.41
C PRO A 17 -2.01 22.02 -18.89
N PRO A 18 -3.02 21.39 -18.28
CA PRO A 18 -2.99 21.03 -16.87
C PRO A 18 -1.97 19.89 -16.67
N ALA A 19 -0.67 20.22 -16.67
CA ALA A 19 0.42 19.25 -16.63
C ALA A 19 0.81 18.81 -15.20
N SER A 20 0.14 19.32 -14.16
CA SER A 20 0.57 19.13 -12.77
C SER A 20 -0.47 18.49 -11.84
N ALA A 21 -1.47 17.80 -12.40
CA ALA A 21 -2.51 17.11 -11.62
C ALA A 21 -2.59 15.60 -11.90
N GLN A 22 -1.75 15.04 -12.77
CA GLN A 22 -1.80 13.61 -13.13
C GLN A 22 -1.02 12.69 -12.18
N SER A 23 -0.14 13.23 -11.34
CA SER A 23 0.49 12.47 -10.25
C SER A 23 -0.38 12.60 -9.00
N GLY A 24 -1.50 11.87 -8.97
CA GLY A 24 -2.25 11.63 -7.73
C GLY A 24 -1.33 11.04 -6.65
N PRO A 25 -1.77 10.98 -5.38
CA PRO A 25 -0.95 10.36 -4.34
C PRO A 25 -0.59 8.93 -4.75
N ASN A 26 0.66 8.53 -4.50
CA ASN A 26 1.11 7.15 -4.71
C ASN A 26 0.21 6.20 -3.91
N GLY A 27 0.05 4.98 -4.42
CA GLY A 27 -0.52 3.89 -3.66
C GLY A 27 0.56 2.94 -3.16
N ILE A 28 0.16 1.99 -2.32
CA ILE A 28 0.99 0.92 -1.78
C ILE A 28 0.39 -0.43 -2.18
N ALA A 29 1.24 -1.33 -2.67
CA ALA A 29 0.91 -2.69 -3.09
C ALA A 29 1.50 -3.68 -2.11
N PHE A 30 0.73 -4.71 -1.76
CA PHE A 30 1.16 -5.83 -0.94
C PHE A 30 1.01 -7.12 -1.73
N VAL A 31 2.05 -7.95 -1.66
CA VAL A 31 2.11 -9.27 -2.27
C VAL A 31 2.54 -10.26 -1.20
N GLN A 32 1.92 -11.43 -1.19
CA GLN A 32 2.26 -12.50 -0.26
C GLN A 32 2.33 -13.82 -0.98
N ALA A 33 3.40 -14.57 -0.73
CA ALA A 33 3.48 -16.00 -0.96
C ALA A 33 3.42 -16.67 0.42
N PRO A 34 2.26 -17.22 0.82
CA PRO A 34 2.09 -17.81 2.15
C PRO A 34 3.24 -18.74 2.49
N GLU A 35 3.83 -18.57 3.68
CA GLU A 35 4.96 -19.36 4.21
C GLU A 35 6.30 -19.20 3.46
N GLN A 36 6.36 -18.44 2.35
CA GLN A 36 7.54 -18.33 1.49
C GLN A 36 8.11 -16.91 1.41
N GLY A 37 7.27 -15.88 1.40
CA GLY A 37 7.74 -14.51 1.25
C GLY A 37 6.64 -13.48 1.12
N SER A 38 7.04 -12.22 1.06
CA SER A 38 6.13 -11.10 0.79
C SER A 38 6.88 -9.99 0.05
N GLY A 39 6.13 -9.03 -0.47
CA GLY A 39 6.69 -7.82 -1.03
C GLY A 39 5.75 -6.64 -0.84
N VAL A 40 6.35 -5.47 -0.63
CA VAL A 40 5.63 -4.23 -0.38
C VAL A 40 6.28 -3.11 -1.17
N CYS A 41 5.53 -2.49 -2.06
CA CYS A 41 6.04 -1.39 -2.88
C CYS A 41 5.03 -0.26 -3.04
N LEU A 42 5.55 0.96 -3.06
CA LEU A 42 4.79 2.10 -3.58
C LEU A 42 4.75 2.07 -5.11
N GLY A 43 3.70 2.67 -5.68
CA GLY A 43 3.58 2.88 -7.12
C GLY A 43 2.72 4.08 -7.46
N SER A 44 2.88 4.63 -8.67
CA SER A 44 1.95 5.64 -9.17
C SER A 44 0.66 5.00 -9.71
N THR A 45 0.73 3.71 -10.04
CA THR A 45 -0.40 2.86 -10.47
C THR A 45 -0.35 1.50 -9.78
N PRO A 46 -1.48 0.77 -9.71
CA PRO A 46 -1.50 -0.59 -9.17
C PRO A 46 -0.51 -1.53 -9.86
N GLU A 47 -0.37 -1.45 -11.19
CA GLU A 47 0.51 -2.36 -11.93
C GLU A 47 1.99 -2.13 -11.61
N GLU A 48 2.41 -0.87 -11.51
CA GLU A 48 3.77 -0.52 -11.09
C GLU A 48 4.05 -1.02 -9.67
N GLY A 49 3.14 -0.76 -8.73
CA GLY A 49 3.27 -1.21 -7.35
C GLY A 49 3.33 -2.72 -7.22
N PHE A 50 2.38 -3.44 -7.83
CA PHE A 50 2.36 -4.90 -7.78
C PHE A 50 3.54 -5.53 -8.50
N SER A 51 3.99 -5.01 -9.64
CA SER A 51 5.17 -5.58 -10.33
C SER A 51 6.42 -5.50 -9.46
N CYS A 52 6.61 -4.39 -8.75
CA CYS A 52 7.70 -4.23 -7.79
C CYS A 52 7.54 -5.18 -6.58
N ALA A 53 6.34 -5.26 -6.01
CA ALA A 53 6.08 -6.10 -4.85
C ALA A 53 6.20 -7.60 -5.18
N VAL A 54 5.81 -8.03 -6.38
CA VAL A 54 6.05 -9.40 -6.87
C VAL A 54 7.55 -9.67 -6.98
N ALA A 55 8.35 -8.74 -7.51
CA ALA A 55 9.79 -8.92 -7.56
C ALA A 55 10.42 -9.10 -6.16
N GLN A 56 10.01 -8.30 -5.17
CA GLN A 56 10.47 -8.47 -3.78
C GLN A 56 10.02 -9.82 -3.17
N CYS A 57 8.78 -10.25 -3.46
CA CYS A 57 8.29 -11.56 -3.04
C CYS A 57 9.14 -12.70 -3.62
N MET A 58 9.50 -12.63 -4.90
CA MET A 58 10.37 -13.61 -5.55
C MET A 58 11.82 -13.57 -5.02
N GLU A 59 12.32 -12.41 -4.59
CA GLU A 59 13.63 -12.29 -3.92
C GLU A 59 13.70 -13.08 -2.60
N SER A 60 12.54 -13.32 -1.97
CA SER A 60 12.41 -14.19 -0.79
C SER A 60 12.45 -15.68 -1.12
N GLY A 61 12.48 -16.05 -2.40
CA GLY A 61 12.61 -17.43 -2.88
C GLY A 61 11.30 -18.06 -3.39
N ALA A 62 10.19 -17.32 -3.38
CA ALA A 62 8.91 -17.76 -3.93
C ALA A 62 8.93 -17.79 -5.48
N ALA A 63 8.11 -18.68 -6.06
CA ALA A 63 7.83 -18.64 -7.49
C ALA A 63 6.85 -17.49 -7.82
N ASP A 64 6.85 -17.02 -9.07
CA ASP A 64 5.97 -15.93 -9.53
C ASP A 64 4.49 -16.28 -9.32
N GLU A 65 4.11 -17.53 -9.63
CA GLU A 65 2.75 -18.04 -9.43
C GLU A 65 2.29 -18.09 -7.97
N ASP A 66 3.24 -18.12 -7.02
CA ASP A 66 2.96 -18.15 -5.59
C ASP A 66 2.86 -16.73 -5.00
N CYS A 67 3.35 -15.70 -5.71
CA CYS A 67 3.32 -14.31 -5.27
C CYS A 67 1.96 -13.65 -5.52
N ILE A 68 1.02 -13.88 -4.60
CA ILE A 68 -0.36 -13.43 -4.69
C ILE A 68 -0.45 -11.91 -4.45
N ARG A 69 -1.01 -11.18 -5.43
CA ARG A 69 -1.35 -9.75 -5.31
C ARG A 69 -2.55 -9.58 -4.36
N THR A 70 -2.33 -9.19 -3.11
CA THR A 70 -3.38 -9.18 -2.08
C THR A 70 -4.08 -7.83 -1.96
N ASN A 71 -3.33 -6.73 -1.83
CA ASN A 71 -3.90 -5.42 -1.54
C ASN A 71 -3.27 -4.30 -2.37
N TRP A 72 -4.09 -3.34 -2.79
CA TRP A 72 -3.68 -2.04 -3.31
C TRP A 72 -4.48 -0.94 -2.62
N CYS A 73 -3.80 0.03 -2.02
CA CYS A 73 -4.43 1.19 -1.39
C CYS A 73 -3.91 2.49 -1.99
N GLN A 74 -4.83 3.36 -2.43
CA GLN A 74 -4.50 4.69 -2.97
C GLN A 74 -5.48 5.74 -2.42
N PRO A 75 -5.01 6.76 -1.67
CA PRO A 75 -3.62 7.01 -1.28
C PRO A 75 -3.03 5.88 -0.42
N ALA A 76 -1.70 5.73 -0.42
CA ALA A 76 -1.00 4.68 0.33
C ALA A 76 -1.43 4.64 1.81
N GLY A 77 -1.43 5.81 2.46
CA GLY A 77 -1.81 5.95 3.87
C GLY A 77 -0.96 5.07 4.80
N TRP A 78 -1.39 4.96 6.05
CA TRP A 78 -0.81 4.00 6.99
C TRP A 78 -1.34 2.60 6.69
N SER A 79 -0.47 1.59 6.84
CA SER A 79 -0.85 0.19 6.66
C SER A 79 -0.31 -0.66 7.80
N VAL A 80 -1.02 -1.74 8.13
CA VAL A 80 -0.59 -2.73 9.11
C VAL A 80 -0.60 -4.10 8.48
N ASP A 81 0.42 -4.89 8.81
CA ASP A 81 0.50 -6.31 8.53
C ASP A 81 0.25 -7.09 9.82
N VAL A 82 -0.74 -7.96 9.79
CA VAL A 82 -1.21 -8.73 10.94
C VAL A 82 -0.91 -10.20 10.69
N PHE A 83 0.00 -10.76 11.48
CA PHE A 83 0.21 -12.19 11.54
C PHE A 83 -0.97 -12.84 12.24
N VAL A 84 -1.43 -13.96 11.68
CA VAL A 84 -2.54 -14.74 12.21
C VAL A 84 -2.22 -16.22 12.10
N GLN A 85 -2.53 -16.97 13.16
CA GLN A 85 -2.35 -18.41 13.20
C GLN A 85 -3.61 -19.11 13.71
N HIS A 86 -4.12 -20.05 12.91
CA HIS A 86 -5.26 -20.90 13.26
C HIS A 86 -4.87 -21.94 14.33
N GLN A 87 -5.84 -22.39 15.12
CA GLN A 87 -5.69 -23.54 16.05
C GLN A 87 -5.19 -24.84 15.39
N GLU A 88 -5.29 -24.95 14.07
CA GLU A 88 -4.81 -26.10 13.28
C GLU A 88 -3.37 -25.92 12.76
N GLY A 89 -2.71 -24.81 13.11
CA GLY A 89 -1.30 -24.55 12.84
C GLY A 89 -1.02 -23.74 11.57
N LEU A 90 -2.00 -23.58 10.67
CA LEU A 90 -1.88 -22.74 9.48
C LEU A 90 -1.68 -21.27 9.88
N HIS A 91 -0.72 -20.58 9.26
CA HIS A 91 -0.54 -19.15 9.44
C HIS A 91 -0.59 -18.38 8.13
N TRP A 92 -0.97 -17.11 8.22
CA TRP A 92 -1.03 -16.19 7.10
C TRP A 92 -0.89 -14.75 7.61
N HIS A 93 -0.87 -13.82 6.68
CA HIS A 93 -0.73 -12.39 6.94
C HIS A 93 -1.94 -11.65 6.38
N GLU A 94 -2.52 -10.75 7.18
CA GLU A 94 -3.64 -9.91 6.79
C GLU A 94 -3.21 -8.45 6.76
N VAL A 95 -3.41 -7.79 5.63
CA VAL A 95 -3.05 -6.38 5.47
C VAL A 95 -4.29 -5.49 5.54
N ILE A 96 -4.20 -4.46 6.37
CA ILE A 96 -5.16 -3.35 6.41
C ILE A 96 -4.41 -2.08 6.00
N CYS A 97 -4.73 -1.50 4.84
CA CYS A 97 -3.99 -0.38 4.25
C CYS A 97 -4.85 0.86 4.00
N GLY A 98 -4.21 1.99 3.64
CA GLY A 98 -4.92 3.23 3.30
C GLY A 98 -5.48 4.00 4.49
N LEU A 99 -4.94 3.75 5.70
CA LEU A 99 -5.47 4.33 6.93
C LEU A 99 -4.96 5.76 7.13
N PRO A 100 -5.79 6.67 7.68
CA PRO A 100 -5.48 8.10 7.68
C PRO A 100 -4.40 8.51 8.69
N THR A 101 -4.20 7.75 9.76
CA THR A 101 -3.22 8.05 10.81
C THR A 101 -2.65 6.76 11.42
N GLU A 102 -1.44 6.84 11.97
CA GLU A 102 -0.80 5.76 12.75
C GLU A 102 -1.73 5.25 13.86
N GLY A 103 -2.35 6.16 14.62
CA GLY A 103 -3.23 5.79 15.73
C GLY A 103 -4.49 5.04 15.30
N ILE A 104 -5.00 5.31 14.08
CA ILE A 104 -6.11 4.53 13.50
C ILE A 104 -5.60 3.18 13.02
N ALA A 105 -4.40 3.13 12.44
CA ALA A 105 -3.76 1.89 12.02
C ALA A 105 -3.55 0.90 13.16
N ARG A 106 -3.01 1.38 14.28
CA ARG A 106 -2.82 0.57 15.50
C ARG A 106 -4.17 0.05 16.05
N LYS A 107 -5.19 0.90 16.11
CA LYS A 107 -6.54 0.48 16.56
C LYS A 107 -7.21 -0.51 15.62
N ALA A 108 -6.98 -0.38 14.31
CA ALA A 108 -7.48 -1.33 13.33
C ALA A 108 -6.86 -2.72 13.53
N ALA A 109 -5.54 -2.78 13.78
CA ALA A 109 -4.87 -4.04 14.11
C ALA A 109 -5.36 -4.64 15.43
N GLU A 110 -5.53 -3.82 16.47
CA GLU A 110 -6.10 -4.25 17.76
C GLU A 110 -7.49 -4.86 17.58
N ALA A 111 -8.37 -4.20 16.81
CA ALA A 111 -9.70 -4.71 16.53
C ALA A 111 -9.69 -5.98 15.65
N ALA A 112 -8.77 -6.07 14.69
CA ALA A 112 -8.62 -7.23 13.82
C ALA A 112 -8.16 -8.49 14.58
N CYS A 113 -7.53 -8.31 15.75
CA CYS A 113 -7.08 -9.36 16.64
C CYS A 113 -7.94 -9.54 17.89
N ASP A 114 -9.18 -9.05 17.91
CA ASP A 114 -10.07 -9.26 19.05
C ASP A 114 -10.40 -10.76 19.21
N PRO A 115 -9.97 -11.42 20.31
CA PRO A 115 -10.21 -12.85 20.52
C PRO A 115 -11.70 -13.17 20.73
N ALA A 116 -12.53 -12.18 21.06
CA ALA A 116 -13.99 -12.38 21.16
C ALA A 116 -14.63 -12.59 19.78
N GLU A 117 -14.03 -12.05 18.72
CA GLU A 117 -14.52 -12.16 17.34
C GLU A 117 -13.81 -13.28 16.56
N ARG A 118 -12.63 -13.73 17.03
CA ARG A 118 -11.75 -14.68 16.34
C ARG A 118 -11.20 -15.75 17.26
N ASP A 119 -12.09 -16.43 17.98
CA ASP A 119 -11.74 -17.47 18.95
C ASP A 119 -11.00 -18.68 18.35
N TYR A 120 -11.07 -18.88 17.04
CA TYR A 120 -10.38 -19.92 16.27
C TYR A 120 -8.88 -19.67 16.03
N LEU A 121 -8.35 -18.50 16.44
CA LEU A 121 -6.93 -18.17 16.33
C LEU A 121 -6.18 -18.49 17.63
N ILE A 122 -4.97 -19.01 17.51
CA ILE A 122 -4.04 -19.17 18.65
C ILE A 122 -3.05 -18.01 18.78
N GLU A 123 -2.80 -17.31 17.68
CA GLU A 123 -1.98 -16.10 17.65
C GLU A 123 -2.57 -15.11 16.65
N CYS A 124 -2.63 -13.84 17.04
CA CYS A 124 -2.95 -12.72 16.17
C CYS A 124 -2.19 -11.51 16.68
N SER A 125 -1.31 -10.94 15.86
CA SER A 125 -0.57 -9.74 16.25
C SER A 125 -0.16 -8.90 15.04
N MET A 126 -0.06 -7.59 15.26
CA MET A 126 0.55 -6.68 14.29
C MET A 126 2.06 -6.92 14.28
N VAL A 127 2.59 -7.39 13.15
CA VAL A 127 4.02 -7.72 12.98
C VAL A 127 4.78 -6.67 12.18
N GLN A 128 4.08 -5.88 11.36
CA GLN A 128 4.67 -4.72 10.71
C GLN A 128 3.65 -3.59 10.59
N MET A 129 4.16 -2.36 10.50
CA MET A 129 3.39 -1.18 10.16
C MET A 129 4.19 -0.36 9.13
N TYR A 130 3.50 0.15 8.13
CA TYR A 130 4.06 1.00 7.07
C TYR A 130 3.47 2.40 7.18
N ASP A 131 4.32 3.42 7.12
CA ASP A 131 3.88 4.79 7.03
C ASP A 131 3.40 5.14 5.59
N PRO A 132 2.84 6.34 5.34
CA PRO A 132 2.39 6.75 4.02
C PRO A 132 3.48 6.79 2.93
N ASP A 133 4.75 6.81 3.33
CA ASP A 133 5.91 6.76 2.44
C ASP A 133 6.40 5.31 2.23
N GLY A 134 5.67 4.32 2.74
CA GLY A 134 6.00 2.90 2.61
C GLY A 134 7.14 2.45 3.53
N THR A 135 7.53 3.27 4.51
CA THR A 135 8.63 2.95 5.42
C THR A 135 8.13 2.05 6.54
N GLU A 136 8.85 0.97 6.80
CA GLU A 136 8.64 0.08 7.95
C GLU A 136 8.89 0.81 9.27
N GLN A 137 7.99 0.61 10.23
CA GLN A 137 8.02 1.29 11.52
C GLN A 137 8.41 0.35 12.68
N ILE A 138 8.46 -0.95 12.44
CA ILE A 138 8.90 -1.96 13.41
C ILE A 138 10.20 -2.58 12.89
N SER A 139 11.28 -2.41 13.65
CA SER A 139 12.57 -3.07 13.43
C SER A 139 12.81 -4.13 14.51
N TYR A 140 13.25 -5.32 14.09
CA TYR A 140 13.61 -6.43 14.97
C TYR A 140 15.12 -6.51 15.25
#